data_AF-A0A2V1D5I2-F1
#
_entry.id   AF-A0A2V1D5I2-F1
#
_cell.length_a   1.000
_cell.length_b   1.000
_cell.length_c   1.000
_cell.angle_alpha   90.00
_cell.angle_beta   90.00
_cell.angle_gamma   90.00
#
_symmetry.space_group_name_H-M   'P 1'
#
loop_
_entity.id
_entity.type
_entity.pdbx_description
1 polymer ?
#
loop_
_entity_poly.entity_id
_entity_poly.type
_entity_poly.pdbx_seq_one_letter_code
_entity_poly.pdbx_strand_id
1 'polypeptide(L)'
;MLADPTSLRITAVLDWEFTYAAPAQFAYDPPSWLLLLGPDMWLEHHSMDEFVSRYVPRMEQFLRALERVEGRTGTTKGPLLSQRMRDSWVTGRFWFDYGIRKSFDVDAVYWAALHRDGDDDDDALDDITGEEEVEAFVRLKMEQVRD
;
A
#
# COMPACT_ATOMS: atom_id res chain seq x y z
N MET A 1 -12.65 -15.29 15.26
CA MET A 1 -12.58 -16.69 14.78
C MET A 1 -12.72 -17.64 15.96
N LEU A 2 -13.40 -18.76 15.79
CA LEU A 2 -13.48 -19.85 16.78
C LEU A 2 -12.67 -21.05 16.29
N ALA A 3 -11.95 -21.70 17.20
CA ALA A 3 -11.21 -22.93 16.94
C ALA A 3 -11.51 -23.97 18.02
N ASP A 4 -11.62 -25.23 17.63
CA ASP A 4 -11.77 -26.34 18.57
C ASP A 4 -10.47 -26.51 19.39
N PRO A 5 -10.54 -26.52 20.74
CA PRO A 5 -9.35 -26.48 21.59
C PRO A 5 -8.50 -27.75 21.54
N THR A 6 -9.03 -28.86 21.02
CA THR A 6 -8.32 -30.14 20.96
C THR A 6 -7.72 -30.39 19.57
N SER A 7 -8.49 -30.19 18.52
CA SER A 7 -8.09 -30.44 17.13
C SER A 7 -7.47 -29.22 16.45
N LEU A 8 -7.56 -28.03 17.07
CA LEU A 8 -7.12 -26.74 16.52
C LEU A 8 -7.79 -26.38 15.18
N ARG A 9 -8.91 -27.03 14.84
CA ARG A 9 -9.65 -26.76 13.62
C ARG A 9 -10.50 -25.51 13.77
N ILE A 10 -10.47 -24.66 12.74
CA ILE A 10 -11.35 -23.48 12.64
C ILE A 10 -12.79 -23.96 12.49
N THR A 11 -13.67 -23.54 13.39
CA THR A 11 -15.11 -23.92 13.38
C THR A 11 -16.01 -22.77 12.95
N ALA A 12 -15.57 -21.52 13.14
CA ALA A 12 -16.29 -20.36 12.68
C ALA A 12 -15.36 -19.17 12.41
N VAL A 13 -15.66 -18.41 11.37
CA VAL A 13 -15.11 -17.07 11.14
C VAL A 13 -16.24 -16.09 11.48
N LEU A 14 -16.03 -15.30 12.53
CA LEU A 14 -16.97 -14.31 13.05
C LEU A 14 -16.38 -12.92 12.81
N ASP A 15 -17.12 -11.87 13.21
CA ASP A 15 -16.67 -10.47 13.14
C ASP A 15 -16.51 -9.98 11.69
N TRP A 16 -17.57 -10.18 10.91
CA TRP A 16 -17.61 -9.72 9.52
C TRP A 16 -18.05 -8.26 9.39
N GLU A 17 -18.34 -7.56 10.50
CA GLU A 17 -18.86 -6.18 10.50
C GLU A 17 -17.87 -5.14 9.95
N PHE A 18 -16.57 -5.50 9.90
CA PHE A 18 -15.52 -4.75 9.20
C PHE A 18 -14.96 -5.50 7.99
N THR A 19 -15.71 -6.46 7.44
CA THR A 19 -15.28 -7.14 6.21
C THR A 19 -15.21 -6.10 5.10
N TYR A 20 -14.04 -6.05 4.47
CA TYR A 20 -13.70 -5.10 3.43
C TYR A 20 -14.75 -5.10 2.30
N ALA A 21 -15.59 -4.07 2.26
CA ALA A 21 -16.57 -3.83 1.21
C ALA A 21 -15.97 -2.92 0.14
N ALA A 22 -15.09 -3.47 -0.69
CA ALA A 22 -14.52 -2.74 -1.82
C ALA A 22 -14.30 -3.67 -3.03
N PRO A 23 -13.90 -3.11 -4.19
CA PRO A 23 -13.62 -3.90 -5.38
C PRO A 23 -12.66 -5.06 -5.08
N ALA A 24 -12.99 -6.25 -5.59
CA ALA A 24 -12.19 -7.46 -5.39
C ALA A 24 -10.73 -7.30 -5.82
N GLN A 25 -10.46 -6.33 -6.71
CA GLN A 25 -9.15 -5.96 -7.20
C GLN A 25 -8.17 -5.59 -6.08
N PHE A 26 -8.61 -4.96 -4.99
CA PHE A 26 -7.73 -4.64 -3.87
C PHE A 26 -7.27 -5.88 -3.07
N ALA A 27 -7.95 -7.02 -3.23
CA ALA A 27 -7.49 -8.28 -2.67
C ALA A 27 -6.39 -8.93 -3.53
N TYR A 28 -6.13 -8.41 -4.74
CA TYR A 28 -5.12 -8.95 -5.67
C TYR A 28 -3.71 -8.49 -5.34
N ASP A 29 -3.52 -7.81 -4.23
CA ASP A 29 -2.24 -7.34 -3.74
C ASP A 29 -1.73 -8.20 -2.59
N PRO A 30 -0.41 -8.42 -2.48
CA PRO A 30 0.14 -9.07 -1.31
C PRO A 30 -0.21 -8.27 -0.04
N PRO A 31 -0.40 -8.93 1.11
CA PRO A 31 -0.79 -8.23 2.33
C PRO A 31 0.28 -7.22 2.77
N SER A 32 -0.07 -5.94 2.83
CA SER A 32 0.89 -4.87 3.17
C SER A 32 1.42 -4.95 4.60
N TRP A 33 0.75 -5.69 5.50
CA TRP A 33 1.07 -5.81 6.92
C TRP A 33 2.04 -6.96 7.26
N LEU A 34 2.69 -7.60 6.28
CA LEU A 34 3.58 -8.74 6.53
C LEU A 34 4.81 -8.43 7.41
N LEU A 35 5.18 -7.15 7.54
CA LEU A 35 6.22 -6.68 8.47
C LEU A 35 5.67 -6.15 9.79
N LEU A 36 4.38 -6.37 10.07
CA LEU A 36 3.65 -5.84 11.23
C LEU A 36 3.51 -4.31 11.25
N LEU A 37 4.02 -3.64 10.22
CA LEU A 37 3.86 -2.22 9.92
C LEU A 37 3.54 -2.08 8.43
N GLY A 38 2.78 -1.04 8.10
CA GLY A 38 2.51 -0.69 6.71
C GLY A 38 3.75 -0.09 6.02
N PRO A 39 3.80 -0.12 4.67
CA PRO A 39 4.85 0.55 3.91
C PRO A 39 5.00 2.03 4.24
N ASP A 40 3.91 2.76 4.47
CA ASP A 40 3.88 4.15 4.95
C ASP A 40 4.80 4.36 6.15
N MET A 41 4.49 3.69 7.26
CA MET A 41 5.23 3.81 8.52
C MET A 41 6.65 3.25 8.44
N TRP A 42 6.88 2.26 7.57
CA TRP A 42 8.20 1.66 7.45
C TRP A 42 9.18 2.57 6.71
N LEU A 43 8.71 3.16 5.60
CA LEU A 43 9.52 3.99 4.70
C LEU A 43 9.80 5.39 5.26
N GLU A 44 9.05 5.84 6.29
CA GLU A 44 9.39 7.04 7.06
C GLU A 44 10.76 6.96 7.75
N HIS A 45 11.24 5.75 8.03
CA HIS A 45 12.45 5.54 8.85
C HIS A 45 13.51 4.66 8.20
N HIS A 46 13.20 4.05 7.05
CA HIS A 46 14.06 3.06 6.39
C HIS A 46 14.01 3.24 4.87
N SER A 47 15.04 2.77 4.18
CA SER A 47 15.06 2.83 2.72
C SER A 47 14.13 1.81 2.08
N MET A 48 13.76 2.05 0.82
CA MET A 48 13.04 1.08 0.00
C MET A 48 13.78 -0.26 -0.10
N ASP A 49 15.11 -0.23 -0.27
CA ASP A 49 15.91 -1.45 -0.35
C ASP A 49 15.83 -2.28 0.94
N GLU A 50 15.88 -1.62 2.10
CA GLU A 50 15.72 -2.28 3.39
C GLU A 50 14.31 -2.88 3.54
N PHE A 51 13.28 -2.13 3.15
CA PHE A 51 11.90 -2.62 3.13
C PHE A 51 11.77 -3.87 2.26
N VAL A 52 12.22 -3.80 1.00
CA VAL A 52 12.15 -4.90 0.02
C VAL A 52 12.90 -6.13 0.53
N SER A 53 14.11 -5.96 1.07
CA SER A 53 14.94 -7.05 1.58
C SER A 53 14.25 -7.85 2.70
N ARG A 54 13.36 -7.20 3.48
CA ARG A 54 12.62 -7.82 4.58
C ARG A 54 11.25 -8.30 4.16
N TYR A 55 10.54 -7.53 3.34
CA TYR A 55 9.16 -7.77 2.92
C TYR A 55 9.08 -8.93 1.92
N VAL A 56 9.90 -8.93 0.87
CA VAL A 56 9.82 -9.92 -0.22
C VAL A 56 9.96 -11.37 0.28
N PRO A 57 10.89 -11.72 1.19
CA PRO A 57 10.95 -13.06 1.76
C PRO A 57 9.66 -13.50 2.48
N ARG A 58 8.98 -12.57 3.16
CA ARG A 58 7.71 -12.82 3.87
C ARG A 58 6.55 -12.95 2.89
N MET A 59 6.53 -12.09 1.86
CA MET A 59 5.58 -12.16 0.76
C MET A 59 5.68 -13.52 0.05
N GLU A 60 6.88 -13.96 -0.32
CA GLU A 60 7.09 -15.27 -0.95
C GLU A 60 6.68 -16.43 -0.03
N GLN A 61 6.90 -16.32 1.28
CA GLN A 61 6.41 -17.31 2.23
C GLN A 61 4.88 -17.38 2.26
N PHE A 62 4.21 -16.22 2.29
CA PHE A 62 2.75 -16.13 2.24
C PHE A 62 2.20 -16.71 0.93
N LEU A 63 2.78 -16.33 -0.21
CA LEU A 63 2.38 -16.81 -1.54
C LEU A 63 2.53 -18.33 -1.66
N ARG A 64 3.64 -18.91 -1.18
CA ARG A 64 3.80 -20.37 -1.13
C ARG A 64 2.76 -21.05 -0.25
N ALA A 65 2.30 -20.42 0.82
CA ALA A 65 1.23 -20.98 1.64
C ALA A 65 -0.11 -20.91 0.89
N LEU A 66 -0.38 -19.79 0.23
CA LEU A 66 -1.58 -19.56 -0.58
C LEU A 66 -1.68 -20.58 -1.73
N GLU A 67 -0.59 -20.79 -2.48
CA GLU A 67 -0.54 -21.78 -3.56
C GLU A 67 -0.85 -23.21 -3.11
N ARG A 68 -0.38 -23.60 -1.91
CA ARG A 68 -0.69 -24.92 -1.35
C ARG A 68 -2.17 -25.08 -1.03
N VAL A 69 -2.84 -24.00 -0.64
CA VAL A 69 -4.29 -24.00 -0.40
C VAL A 69 -5.03 -24.03 -1.73
N GLU A 70 -4.65 -23.16 -2.67
CA GLU A 70 -5.24 -23.08 -4.00
C GLU A 70 -5.19 -24.44 -4.74
N GLY A 71 -4.05 -25.14 -4.68
CA GLY A 71 -3.87 -26.45 -5.28
C GLY A 71 -4.74 -27.56 -4.68
N ARG A 72 -5.28 -27.39 -3.46
CA ARG A 72 -6.21 -28.34 -2.83
C ARG A 72 -7.66 -28.07 -3.18
N THR A 73 -8.01 -26.82 -3.49
CA THR A 73 -9.38 -26.36 -3.77
C THR A 73 -9.86 -26.59 -5.20
N GLY A 74 -9.01 -27.08 -6.10
CA GLY A 74 -9.36 -27.33 -7.50
C GLY A 74 -9.38 -26.07 -8.37
N THR A 75 -9.58 -26.25 -9.68
CA THR A 75 -9.36 -25.23 -10.71
C THR A 75 -10.35 -24.07 -10.62
N THR A 76 -9.83 -22.85 -10.44
CA THR A 76 -10.61 -21.62 -10.54
C THR A 76 -10.78 -21.20 -12.00
N LYS A 77 -11.93 -20.60 -12.35
CA LYS A 77 -12.10 -19.91 -13.63
C LYS A 77 -11.34 -18.58 -13.60
N GLY A 78 -10.05 -18.62 -13.92
CA GLY A 78 -9.17 -17.44 -14.03
C GLY A 78 -7.88 -17.55 -13.23
N PRO A 79 -7.00 -16.53 -13.31
CA PRO A 79 -5.73 -16.50 -12.59
C PRO A 79 -5.91 -16.68 -11.09
N LEU A 80 -5.04 -17.50 -10.50
CA LEU A 80 -4.97 -17.75 -9.07
C LEU A 80 -4.66 -16.45 -8.32
N LEU A 81 -5.09 -16.36 -7.06
CA LEU A 81 -4.85 -15.18 -6.24
C LEU A 81 -3.34 -14.98 -6.00
N SER A 82 -2.61 -16.07 -5.77
CA SER A 82 -1.14 -16.04 -5.67
C SER A 82 -0.47 -15.47 -6.92
N GLN A 83 -0.97 -15.79 -8.12
CA GLN A 83 -0.48 -15.24 -9.38
C GLN A 83 -0.76 -13.74 -9.46
N ARG A 84 -1.99 -13.33 -9.16
CA ARG A 84 -2.39 -11.92 -9.20
C ARG A 84 -1.57 -11.04 -8.24
N MET A 85 -1.25 -11.56 -7.04
CA MET A 85 -0.41 -10.88 -6.05
C MET A 85 1.05 -10.75 -6.51
N ARG A 86 1.60 -11.78 -7.16
CA ARG A 86 2.94 -11.64 -7.77
C ARG A 86 2.95 -10.62 -8.89
N ASP A 87 1.96 -10.71 -9.77
CA ASP A 87 1.84 -9.78 -10.89
C ASP A 87 1.71 -8.34 -10.38
N SER A 88 0.95 -8.11 -9.31
CA SER A 88 0.80 -6.77 -8.73
C SER A 88 2.08 -6.21 -8.15
N TRP A 89 2.88 -7.05 -7.52
CA TRP A 89 4.18 -6.67 -7.01
C TRP A 89 5.16 -6.35 -8.14
N VAL A 90 5.27 -7.23 -9.13
CA VAL A 90 6.19 -7.08 -10.27
C VAL A 90 5.86 -5.86 -11.13
N THR A 91 4.57 -5.58 -11.33
CA THR A 91 4.12 -4.43 -12.12
C THR A 91 4.13 -3.12 -11.33
N GLY A 92 4.38 -3.15 -10.03
CA GLY A 92 4.27 -1.99 -9.15
C GLY A 92 2.83 -1.56 -8.83
N ARG A 93 1.81 -2.27 -9.34
CA ARG A 93 0.39 -1.99 -9.05
C ARG A 93 0.09 -1.99 -7.55
N PHE A 94 0.79 -2.84 -6.79
CA PHE A 94 0.74 -2.84 -5.33
C PHE A 94 0.88 -1.44 -4.73
N TRP A 95 1.84 -0.64 -5.21
CA TRP A 95 2.12 0.69 -4.67
C TRP A 95 1.02 1.70 -5.00
N PHE A 96 0.48 1.62 -6.21
CA PHE A 96 -0.65 2.44 -6.64
C PHE A 96 -1.92 2.13 -5.84
N ASP A 97 -2.27 0.85 -5.75
CA ASP A 97 -3.44 0.36 -5.01
C ASP A 97 -3.28 0.64 -3.49
N TYR A 98 -2.05 0.63 -2.97
CA TYR A 98 -1.75 1.03 -1.60
C TYR A 98 -1.96 2.53 -1.39
N GLY A 99 -1.41 3.37 -2.27
CA GLY A 99 -1.53 4.83 -2.18
C GLY A 99 -2.97 5.32 -2.22
N ILE A 100 -3.81 4.74 -3.08
CA ILE A 100 -5.25 5.08 -3.14
C ILE A 100 -5.96 4.77 -1.80
N ARG A 101 -5.58 3.68 -1.13
CA ARG A 101 -6.17 3.28 0.16
C ARG A 101 -5.64 4.08 1.35
N LYS A 102 -4.49 4.74 1.19
CA LYS A 102 -3.73 5.43 2.23
C LYS A 102 -3.42 6.88 1.85
N SER A 103 -4.39 7.55 1.21
CA SER A 103 -4.18 8.87 0.58
C SER A 103 -3.62 9.96 1.49
N PHE A 104 -3.77 9.85 2.82
CA PHE A 104 -3.22 10.81 3.79
C PHE A 104 -1.78 10.50 4.23
N ASP A 105 -1.35 9.24 4.13
CA ASP A 105 -0.05 8.75 4.66
C ASP A 105 0.87 8.27 3.52
N VAL A 106 0.59 8.70 2.27
CA VAL A 106 1.26 8.16 1.09
C VAL A 106 2.59 8.86 0.77
N ASP A 107 2.96 9.95 1.45
CA ASP A 107 4.12 10.77 1.06
C ASP A 107 5.42 9.94 0.96
N ALA A 108 5.80 9.23 2.01
CA ALA A 108 6.98 8.35 1.99
C ALA A 108 6.89 7.26 0.91
N VAL A 109 5.70 6.73 0.65
CA VAL A 109 5.45 5.73 -0.40
C VAL A 109 5.55 6.34 -1.80
N TYR A 110 5.07 7.57 -1.97
CA TYR A 110 5.10 8.29 -3.24
C TYR A 110 6.55 8.47 -3.67
N TRP A 111 7.36 9.11 -2.83
CA TRP A 111 8.77 9.36 -3.12
C TRP A 111 9.58 8.08 -3.31
N ALA A 112 9.30 7.04 -2.52
CA ALA A 112 10.09 5.82 -2.56
C ALA A 112 9.66 4.84 -3.68
N ALA A 113 8.40 4.88 -4.14
CA ALA A 113 7.85 3.82 -5.01
C ALA A 113 7.11 4.31 -6.26
N LEU A 114 6.56 5.53 -6.26
CA LEU A 114 5.71 6.03 -7.34
C LEU A 114 6.36 7.14 -8.14
N HIS A 115 7.18 7.97 -7.50
CA HIS A 115 7.93 9.07 -8.10
C HIS A 115 8.94 8.53 -9.13
N ARG A 116 9.00 9.18 -10.29
CA ARG A 116 9.97 8.92 -11.35
C ARG A 116 10.75 10.18 -11.66
N ASP A 117 12.01 10.01 -12.07
CA ASP A 117 12.83 11.10 -12.57
C ASP A 117 12.11 11.81 -13.73
N GLY A 118 11.76 13.08 -13.53
CA GLY A 118 10.98 13.90 -14.48
C GLY A 118 9.47 14.00 -14.19
N ASP A 119 8.97 13.41 -13.10
CA ASP A 119 7.63 13.72 -12.57
C ASP A 119 7.60 15.12 -11.92
N ASP A 120 8.76 15.62 -11.45
CA ASP A 120 8.94 17.01 -11.02
C ASP A 120 9.04 17.90 -12.26
N ASP A 121 7.89 18.22 -12.84
CA ASP A 121 7.77 19.33 -13.80
C ASP A 121 7.82 20.62 -12.98
N ASP A 122 9.02 21.06 -12.58
CA ASP A 122 9.24 22.31 -11.82
C ASP A 122 8.53 23.49 -12.51
N ASP A 123 8.45 23.46 -13.85
CA ASP A 123 7.75 24.45 -14.68
C ASP A 123 6.23 24.49 -14.43
N ALA A 124 5.60 23.38 -14.01
CA ALA A 124 4.16 23.31 -13.79
C ALA A 124 3.73 23.95 -12.46
N LEU A 125 4.58 23.94 -11.42
CA LEU A 125 4.30 24.60 -10.14
C LEU A 125 4.54 26.12 -10.23
N ASP A 126 5.58 26.54 -10.96
CA ASP A 126 5.85 27.95 -11.22
C ASP A 126 4.72 28.64 -12.01
N ASP A 127 4.02 27.90 -12.88
CA ASP A 127 2.89 28.43 -13.66
C ASP A 127 1.57 28.50 -12.85
N ILE A 128 1.46 27.74 -11.74
CA ILE A 128 0.25 27.69 -10.88
C ILE A 128 0.27 28.77 -9.80
N THR A 129 1.44 29.16 -9.32
CA THR A 129 1.59 30.22 -8.31
C THR A 129 2.62 31.23 -8.77
N GLY A 130 2.16 32.30 -9.42
CA GLY A 130 3.04 33.41 -9.79
C GLY A 130 3.74 33.98 -8.55
N GLU A 131 5.05 34.26 -8.66
CA GLU A 131 5.89 34.73 -7.55
C GLU A 131 5.26 35.89 -6.76
N GLU A 132 4.55 36.80 -7.44
CA GLU A 132 3.85 37.94 -6.81
C GLU A 132 2.71 37.51 -5.88
N GLU A 133 1.95 36.46 -6.23
CA GLU A 133 0.86 35.95 -5.39
C GLU A 133 1.40 35.26 -4.14
N VAL A 134 2.51 34.53 -4.28
CA VAL A 134 3.22 33.90 -3.16
C VAL A 134 3.74 34.97 -2.21
N GLU A 135 4.40 36.01 -2.72
CA GLU A 135 4.88 37.11 -1.87
C GLU A 135 3.75 37.87 -1.17
N ALA A 136 2.64 38.13 -1.88
CA ALA A 136 1.48 38.80 -1.29
C ALA A 136 0.87 37.96 -0.15
N PHE A 137 0.79 36.64 -0.35
CA PHE A 137 0.33 35.72 0.69
C PHE A 137 1.29 35.69 1.89
N VAL A 138 2.61 35.66 1.66
CA VAL A 138 3.62 35.72 2.73
C VAL A 138 3.47 37.00 3.54
N ARG A 139 3.33 38.16 2.88
CA ARG A 139 3.12 39.45 3.57
C ARG A 139 1.86 39.42 4.44
N LEU A 140 0.73 38.96 3.89
CA LEU A 140 -0.53 38.81 4.63
C LEU A 140 -0.35 37.92 5.88
N LYS A 141 0.34 36.78 5.75
CA LYS A 141 0.58 35.88 6.89
C LYS A 141 1.47 36.51 7.96
N MET A 142 2.49 37.27 7.55
CA MET A 142 3.37 37.98 8.48
C MET A 142 2.66 39.13 9.21
N GLU A 143 1.65 39.74 8.61
CA GLU A 143 0.76 40.69 9.28
C GLU A 143 -0.16 39.99 10.28
N GLN A 144 -0.82 38.88 9.89
CA GLN A 144 -1.71 38.10 10.77
C GLN A 144 -1.03 37.55 12.04
N VAL A 145 0.28 37.30 12.01
CA VAL A 145 1.04 36.83 13.18
C VAL A 145 1.31 37.94 14.21
N ARG A 146 1.21 39.21 13.79
CA ARG A 146 1.47 40.37 14.65
C ARG A 146 0.24 40.84 15.44
N ASP A 147 -0.95 40.39 15.05
CA ASP A 147 -2.23 40.59 15.76
C ASP A 147 -2.48 39.47 16.80
#